data_AF-A0A0F8YSR2-F1
#
_entry.id   AF-A0A0F8YSR2-F1
#
_cell.length_a   1.000
_cell.length_b   1.000
_cell.length_c   1.000
_cell.angle_alpha   90.00
_cell.angle_beta   90.00
_cell.angle_gamma   90.00
#
_symmetry.space_group_name_H-M   'P 1'
#
loop_
_entity.id
_entity.type
_entity.pdbx_description
1 polymer ?
#
loop_
_entity_poly.entity_id
_entity_poly.type
_entity_poly.pdbx_seq_one_letter_code
_entity_poly.pdbx_strand_id
1 'polypeptide(L)' 'VAPIGLATSIGWSVNMTELAHVIKMRTAQTAEEEIRVVFQEVERIAKREWPALFD' A
#
# COMPACT_ATOMS: atom_id res chain seq x y z
N VAL A 1 27.85 -3.66 6.97
CA VAL A 1 26.76 -3.36 6.01
C VAL A 1 25.57 -4.21 6.41
N ALA A 2 24.39 -3.63 6.62
CA ALA A 2 23.19 -4.40 6.96
C ALA A 2 22.60 -5.08 5.70
N PRO A 3 22.03 -6.29 5.81
CA PRO A 3 21.44 -6.98 4.68
C PRO A 3 20.15 -6.31 4.19
N ILE A 4 19.89 -6.41 2.88
CA ILE A 4 18.59 -6.10 2.29
C ILE A 4 17.60 -7.16 2.81
N GLY A 5 16.41 -6.74 3.27
CA GLY A 5 15.43 -7.60 3.92
C GLY A 5 15.46 -7.58 5.45
N LEU A 6 16.20 -6.63 6.06
CA LEU A 6 16.04 -6.37 7.49
C LEU A 6 14.66 -5.74 7.74
N ALA A 7 13.86 -6.38 8.59
CA ALA A 7 12.54 -5.89 8.96
C ALA A 7 12.63 -4.45 9.49
N THR A 8 11.78 -3.58 8.95
CA THR A 8 11.68 -2.18 9.34
C THR A 8 10.24 -1.85 9.67
N SER A 9 10.01 -1.05 10.71
CA SER A 9 8.69 -0.53 11.06
C SER A 9 8.61 0.95 10.71
N ILE A 10 7.56 1.34 9.99
CA ILE A 10 7.37 2.72 9.50
C ILE A 10 5.94 3.15 9.82
N GLY A 11 5.80 4.35 10.39
CA GLY A 11 4.53 5.08 10.40
C GLY A 11 4.38 5.87 9.10
N TRP A 12 3.25 5.71 8.42
CA TRP A 12 2.98 6.37 7.14
C TRP A 12 1.62 7.05 7.17
N SER A 13 1.54 8.23 6.56
CA SER A 13 0.31 9.03 6.47
C SER A 13 0.27 9.76 5.14
N VAL A 14 -0.91 9.80 4.52
CA VAL A 14 -1.16 10.45 3.23
C VAL A 14 -2.58 11.01 3.19
N ASN A 15 -2.83 11.91 2.25
CA ASN A 15 -4.19 12.31 1.90
C ASN A 15 -4.88 11.23 1.04
N MET A 16 -6.20 11.35 0.86
CA MET A 16 -6.99 10.35 0.12
C MET A 16 -6.62 10.23 -1.36
N THR A 17 -6.25 11.34 -2.01
CA THR A 17 -5.83 11.36 -3.41
C THR A 17 -4.56 10.55 -3.61
N GLU A 18 -3.58 10.76 -2.73
CA GLU A 18 -2.31 10.03 -2.77
C GLU A 18 -2.50 8.57 -2.38
N LEU A 19 -3.38 8.27 -1.41
CA LEU A 19 -3.73 6.90 -1.06
C LEU A 19 -4.25 6.13 -2.29
N ALA A 20 -5.19 6.70 -3.03
CA ALA A 20 -5.74 6.07 -4.24
C ALA A 20 -4.68 5.88 -5.34
N HIS A 21 -3.82 6.88 -5.53
CA HIS A 21 -2.74 6.80 -6.52
C HIS A 21 -1.72 5.71 -6.16
N VAL A 22 -1.27 5.68 -4.91
CA VAL A 22 -0.27 4.71 -4.44
C VAL A 22 -0.83 3.30 -4.48
N ILE A 23 -2.07 3.06 -4.03
CA ILE A 23 -2.72 1.75 -4.14
C ILE A 23 -2.68 1.27 -5.59
N LYS A 24 -3.13 2.08 -6.55
CA LYS A 24 -3.15 1.72 -7.98
C LYS A 24 -1.77 1.35 -8.52
N MET A 25 -0.72 2.09 -8.15
CA MET A 25 0.63 1.82 -8.62
C MET A 25 1.26 0.60 -7.95
N ARG A 26 1.01 0.41 -6.65
CA ARG A 26 1.70 -0.61 -5.84
C ARG A 26 1.00 -1.96 -5.82
N THR A 27 -0.27 -2.04 -6.22
CA THR A 27 -0.96 -3.32 -6.43
C THR A 27 -0.85 -3.83 -7.87
N ALA A 28 -0.28 -3.06 -8.80
CA ALA A 28 -0.06 -3.48 -10.18
C ALA A 28 0.85 -4.72 -10.28
N GLN A 29 0.66 -5.53 -11.32
CA GLN A 29 1.46 -6.74 -11.55
C GLN A 29 2.95 -6.45 -11.74
N THR A 30 3.28 -5.26 -12.26
CA THR A 30 4.65 -4.81 -12.46
C THR A 30 5.34 -4.30 -11.19
N ALA A 31 4.60 -4.16 -10.08
CA ALA A 31 5.18 -3.80 -8.80
C ALA A 31 5.98 -4.96 -8.21
N GLU A 32 6.94 -4.62 -7.34
CA GLU A 32 7.65 -5.59 -6.50
C GLU A 32 6.68 -6.39 -5.63
N GLU A 33 6.89 -7.70 -5.49
CA GLU A 33 5.97 -8.62 -4.80
C GLU A 33 5.70 -8.22 -3.35
N GLU A 34 6.76 -7.93 -2.57
CA GLU A 34 6.61 -7.56 -1.16
C GLU A 34 5.75 -6.31 -1.00
N ILE A 35 5.99 -5.31 -1.85
CA ILE A 35 5.23 -4.06 -1.88
C ILE A 35 3.78 -4.32 -2.30
N ARG A 36 3.55 -5.17 -3.30
CA ARG A 36 2.19 -5.53 -3.72
C ARG A 36 1.39 -6.18 -2.58
N VAL A 37 1.99 -7.12 -1.85
CA VAL A 37 1.34 -7.77 -0.70
C VAL A 37 0.96 -6.75 0.38
N VAL A 38 1.88 -5.84 0.73
CA VAL A 38 1.61 -4.79 1.72
C VAL A 38 0.49 -3.87 1.25
N PHE A 39 0.51 -3.40 0.00
CA PHE A 39 -0.48 -2.45 -0.49
C PHE A 39 -1.84 -3.09 -0.84
N GLN A 40 -1.91 -4.39 -1.10
CA GLN A 40 -3.19 -5.11 -1.17
C GLN A 40 -3.91 -5.10 0.18
N GLU A 41 -3.17 -5.24 1.28
CA GLU A 41 -3.75 -5.14 2.62
C GLU A 41 -4.23 -3.71 2.92
N VAL A 42 -3.47 -2.70 2.50
CA VAL A 42 -3.89 -1.29 2.58
C VAL A 42 -5.15 -1.04 1.76
N GLU A 43 -5.25 -1.56 0.53
CA GLU A 43 -6.44 -1.45 -0.32
C GLU A 43 -7.66 -2.10 0.34
N ARG A 44 -7.49 -3.28 0.92
CA ARG A 44 -8.54 -3.99 1.65
C ARG A 44 -9.07 -3.17 2.83
N ILE A 45 -8.17 -2.53 3.58
CA ILE A 45 -8.55 -1.63 4.68
C ILE A 45 -9.26 -0.39 4.12
N ALA A 46 -8.74 0.22 3.06
CA ALA A 46 -9.33 1.43 2.45
C ALA A 46 -10.77 1.18 1.96
N LYS A 47 -11.04 0.06 1.30
CA LYS A 47 -12.39 -0.34 0.88
C LYS A 47 -13.33 -0.57 2.06
N ARG A 48 -12.82 -1.14 3.16
CA ARG A 48 -13.61 -1.36 4.38
C ARG A 48 -13.98 -0.05 5.08
N GLU A 49 -13.03 0.87 5.23
CA GLU A 49 -13.23 2.10 6.01
C GLU A 49 -13.88 3.23 5.18
N TRP A 50 -13.59 3.30 3.88
CA TRP A 50 -14.07 4.36 2.97
C TRP A 50 -14.65 3.80 1.67
N PRO A 51 -15.70 2.95 1.73
CA PRO A 51 -16.28 2.30 0.55
C PRO A 51 -16.70 3.30 -0.53
N ALA A 52 -17.28 4.45 -0.15
CA ALA A 52 -17.71 5.48 -1.10
C ALA A 52 -16.57 6.09 -1.96
N LEU A 53 -15.30 5.87 -1.60
CA LEU A 53 -14.14 6.35 -2.33
C LEU A 53 -13.38 5.22 -3.08
N PHE A 54 -13.58 3.96 -2.70
CA PHE A 54 -12.73 2.83 -3.13
C PHE A 54 -13.47 1.59 -3.66
N ASP A 55 -14.80 1.55 -3.61
CA ASP A 55 -15.63 0.49 -4.22
C ASP A 55 -15.84 0.68 -5.74
#